data_AF-A0A8H6IBF1-F1
#
_entry.id   AF-A0A8H6IBF1-F1
#
_cell.length_a   1.000
_cell.length_b   1.000
_cell.length_c   1.000
_cell.angle_alpha   90.00
_cell.angle_beta   90.00
_cell.angle_gamma   90.00
#
_symmetry.space_group_name_H-M   'P 1'
#
loop_
_entity.id
_entity.type
_entity.pdbx_description
1 polymer ?
#
loop_
_entity_poly.entity_id
_entity_poly.type
_entity_poly.pdbx_seq_one_letter_code
_entity_poly.pdbx_strand_id
1 'polypeptide(L)'
;MSNPSTPGPSSRPASAAGTGSHKHALTAVEKQRSQLERLLKDPSKPVYIPAPPKEKGIRPPREMMKNVQGSSAGAGSGEFHVYKAARRREYERLKMLEEQHEAELITSEFEKKRAEADAIAEAKTAKNRAKRQKKKEKSKSKGPSKASDSKDGDGKAAEESGVPFKKRRLVHGQELMFKRPGEEEDESGDEEDGQDVVGPQVPLAQTSSVPEPEEALPVKVVEHKINIIEDD
;
A
#
# COMPACT_ATOMS: atom_id res chain seq x y z
N MET A 1 47.15 -62.02 -19.63
CA MET A 1 46.60 -60.71 -20.00
C MET A 1 45.40 -60.94 -20.91
N SER A 2 44.18 -60.75 -20.41
CA SER A 2 42.94 -60.91 -21.18
C SER A 2 41.84 -60.08 -20.53
N ASN A 3 41.51 -58.94 -21.14
CA ASN A 3 40.43 -58.06 -20.71
C ASN A 3 39.13 -58.46 -21.45
N PRO A 4 37.96 -58.49 -20.80
CA PRO A 4 36.69 -58.65 -21.51
C PRO A 4 36.24 -57.33 -22.12
N SER A 5 35.79 -57.42 -23.37
CA SER A 5 35.21 -56.36 -24.21
C SER A 5 33.89 -55.83 -23.64
N THR A 6 33.75 -54.51 -23.54
CA THR A 6 32.50 -53.82 -23.21
C THR A 6 31.67 -53.54 -24.47
N PRO A 7 30.34 -53.79 -24.47
CA PRO A 7 29.49 -53.44 -25.60
C PRO A 7 29.16 -51.93 -25.61
N GLY A 8 29.21 -51.31 -26.79
CA GLY A 8 28.92 -49.89 -27.02
C GLY A 8 27.44 -49.49 -26.81
N PRO A 9 27.14 -48.19 -26.73
CA PRO A 9 25.85 -47.68 -26.27
C PRO A 9 24.72 -47.91 -27.29
N SER A 10 23.65 -48.55 -26.82
CA SER A 10 22.38 -48.70 -27.54
C SER A 10 21.74 -47.33 -27.83
N SER A 11 21.32 -47.12 -29.08
CA SER A 11 20.52 -46.01 -29.55
C SER A 11 19.23 -45.83 -28.71
N ARG A 12 19.10 -44.70 -27.99
CA ARG A 12 17.81 -44.28 -27.43
C ARG A 12 16.89 -43.82 -28.58
N PRO A 13 15.59 -44.18 -28.57
CA PRO A 13 14.66 -43.73 -29.58
C PRO A 13 14.43 -42.22 -29.41
N ALA A 14 14.37 -41.52 -30.54
CA ALA A 14 14.07 -40.09 -30.62
C ALA A 14 12.81 -39.76 -29.81
N SER A 15 12.99 -39.13 -28.66
CA SER A 15 11.88 -38.58 -27.88
C SER A 15 11.20 -37.51 -28.72
N ALA A 16 9.90 -37.72 -28.93
CA ALA A 16 8.96 -36.88 -29.64
C ALA A 16 9.20 -35.37 -29.45
N ALA A 17 9.04 -34.65 -30.57
CA ALA A 17 9.07 -33.21 -30.71
C ALA A 17 8.65 -32.47 -29.44
N GLY A 18 9.64 -31.89 -28.75
CA GLY A 18 9.40 -30.88 -27.74
C GLY A 18 8.71 -29.70 -28.41
N THR A 19 7.47 -29.43 -28.02
CA THR A 19 6.69 -28.25 -28.41
C THR A 19 7.60 -27.03 -28.36
N GLY A 20 7.76 -26.37 -29.51
CA GLY A 20 8.68 -25.25 -29.67
C GLY A 20 8.52 -24.28 -28.51
N SER A 21 9.64 -23.97 -27.85
CA SER A 21 9.71 -22.87 -26.90
C SER A 21 9.04 -21.66 -27.55
N HIS A 22 8.01 -21.12 -26.90
CA HIS A 22 7.34 -19.91 -27.39
C HIS A 22 8.42 -18.86 -27.65
N LYS A 23 8.66 -18.55 -28.93
CA LYS A 23 9.69 -17.60 -29.38
C LYS A 23 9.28 -16.14 -29.08
N HIS A 24 8.18 -15.96 -28.37
CA HIS A 24 7.58 -14.68 -28.02
C HIS A 24 7.34 -14.63 -26.50
N ALA A 25 7.45 -13.43 -25.93
CA ALA A 25 7.15 -13.21 -24.53
C ALA A 25 5.67 -13.51 -24.28
N LEU A 26 5.41 -14.49 -23.41
CA LEU A 26 4.05 -14.91 -23.06
C LEU A 26 3.25 -13.73 -22.48
N THR A 27 2.00 -13.61 -22.91
CA THR A 27 1.05 -12.63 -22.35
C THR A 27 0.76 -12.95 -20.87
N ALA A 28 0.25 -11.98 -20.10
CA ALA A 28 -0.07 -12.20 -18.68
C ALA A 28 -1.07 -13.37 -18.49
N VAL A 29 -2.04 -13.47 -19.41
CA VAL A 29 -3.05 -14.54 -19.41
C VAL A 29 -2.41 -15.89 -19.74
N GLU A 30 -1.50 -15.96 -20.72
CA GLU A 30 -0.77 -17.19 -21.06
C GLU A 30 0.14 -17.69 -19.92
N LYS A 31 0.77 -16.77 -19.19
CA LYS A 31 1.56 -17.12 -17.98
C LYS A 31 0.68 -17.73 -16.90
N GLN A 32 -0.50 -17.16 -16.67
CA GLN A 32 -1.45 -17.73 -15.71
C GLN A 32 -1.98 -19.08 -16.19
N ARG A 33 -2.33 -19.20 -17.47
CA ARG A 33 -2.80 -20.45 -18.08
C ARG A 33 -1.79 -21.58 -17.92
N SER A 34 -0.52 -21.34 -18.29
CA SER A 34 0.55 -22.35 -18.13
C SER A 34 0.81 -22.72 -16.67
N GLN A 35 0.69 -21.78 -15.73
CA GLN A 35 0.77 -22.08 -14.29
C GLN A 35 -0.41 -22.93 -13.81
N LEU A 36 -1.63 -22.62 -14.26
CA LEU A 36 -2.83 -23.40 -13.95
C LEU A 36 -2.77 -24.80 -14.53
N GLU A 37 -2.38 -24.95 -15.81
CA GLU A 37 -2.18 -26.25 -16.45
C GLU A 37 -1.15 -27.10 -15.68
N ARG A 38 -0.09 -26.48 -15.15
CA ARG A 38 0.89 -27.16 -14.29
C ARG A 38 0.32 -27.59 -12.94
N LEU A 39 -0.50 -26.75 -12.30
CA LEU A 39 -1.12 -27.05 -11.01
C LEU A 39 -2.23 -28.10 -11.13
N LEU A 40 -3.02 -28.06 -12.20
CA LEU A 40 -4.14 -28.96 -12.45
C LEU A 40 -3.72 -30.33 -13.02
N LYS A 41 -2.47 -30.47 -13.46
CA LYS A 41 -1.92 -31.77 -13.89
C LYS A 41 -2.00 -32.82 -12.78
N ASP A 42 -1.74 -32.43 -11.53
CA ASP A 42 -1.77 -33.30 -10.35
C ASP A 42 -2.55 -32.63 -9.21
N PRO A 43 -3.89 -32.70 -9.19
CA PRO A 43 -4.73 -31.97 -8.23
C PRO A 43 -4.62 -32.49 -6.79
N SER A 44 -4.07 -33.68 -6.58
CA SER A 44 -3.83 -34.25 -5.24
C SER A 44 -2.58 -33.70 -4.55
N LYS A 45 -1.71 -32.97 -5.28
CA LYS A 45 -0.49 -32.41 -4.71
C LYS A 45 -0.80 -31.12 -3.94
N PRO A 46 -0.46 -31.03 -2.63
CA PRO A 46 -0.66 -29.80 -1.88
C PRO A 46 0.17 -28.67 -2.50
N VAL A 47 -0.47 -27.52 -2.72
CA VAL A 47 0.17 -26.33 -3.29
C VAL A 47 0.96 -25.62 -2.18
N TYR A 48 2.24 -25.38 -2.42
CA TYR A 48 3.08 -24.60 -1.50
C TYR A 48 2.83 -23.10 -1.70
N ILE A 49 2.20 -22.48 -0.71
CA ILE A 49 2.08 -21.02 -0.62
C ILE A 49 3.23 -20.53 0.27
N PRO A 50 4.15 -19.69 -0.24
CA PRO A 50 5.24 -19.18 0.57
C PRO A 50 4.68 -18.33 1.72
N ALA A 51 5.24 -18.50 2.92
CA ALA A 51 4.99 -17.61 4.04
C ALA A 51 5.43 -16.16 3.71
N PRO A 52 4.86 -15.15 4.37
CA PRO A 52 5.26 -13.76 4.16
C PRO A 52 6.77 -13.58 4.38
N PRO A 53 7.43 -12.67 3.63
CA PRO A 53 8.84 -12.38 3.82
C PRO A 53 9.13 -12.00 5.28
N LYS A 54 10.14 -12.63 5.87
CA LYS A 54 10.59 -12.27 7.22
C LYS A 54 11.40 -10.97 7.16
N GLU A 55 11.26 -10.15 8.19
CA GLU A 55 12.09 -8.98 8.37
C GLU A 55 13.57 -9.38 8.49
N LYS A 56 14.45 -8.54 7.95
CA LYS A 56 15.90 -8.80 7.96
C LYS A 56 16.42 -8.58 9.37
N GLY A 57 16.63 -9.63 10.14
CA GLY A 57 17.20 -9.56 11.48
C GLY A 57 18.70 -9.87 11.49
N ILE A 58 19.44 -9.19 12.36
CA ILE A 58 20.82 -9.57 12.68
C ILE A 58 20.78 -10.69 13.69
N ARG A 59 21.71 -11.64 13.56
CA ARG A 59 21.83 -12.75 14.51
C ARG A 59 22.11 -12.18 15.91
N PRO A 60 21.42 -12.68 16.95
CA PRO A 60 21.65 -12.21 18.31
C PRO A 60 23.13 -12.42 18.70
N PRO A 61 23.72 -11.52 19.50
CA PRO A 61 25.03 -11.72 20.08
C PRO A 61 25.10 -13.05 20.86
N ARG A 62 26.27 -13.67 20.89
CA ARG A 62 26.48 -14.87 21.70
C ARG A 62 26.59 -14.48 23.17
N GLU A 63 25.89 -15.19 24.05
CA GLU A 63 25.88 -14.92 25.50
C GLU A 63 27.25 -15.13 26.15
N MET A 64 27.94 -16.23 25.81
CA MET A 64 29.27 -16.54 26.34
C MET A 64 30.25 -16.77 25.20
N MET A 65 31.33 -16.00 25.20
CA MET A 65 32.46 -16.22 24.32
C MET A 65 33.39 -17.25 24.95
N LYS A 66 33.65 -18.37 24.25
CA LYS A 66 34.47 -19.47 24.80
C LYS A 66 35.97 -19.20 24.80
N ASN A 67 36.42 -18.25 23.97
CA ASN A 67 37.84 -18.01 23.69
C ASN A 67 38.23 -16.56 24.05
N VAL A 68 37.96 -16.15 25.30
CA VAL A 68 38.38 -14.82 25.78
C VAL A 68 39.82 -14.93 26.27
N GLN A 69 40.74 -14.27 25.58
CA GLN A 69 42.13 -14.13 26.01
C GLN A 69 42.19 -13.15 27.20
N GLY A 70 43.14 -13.35 28.13
CA GLY A 70 43.27 -12.50 29.32
C GLY A 70 43.50 -11.02 28.98
N SER A 71 43.03 -10.11 29.86
CA SER A 71 43.01 -8.67 29.59
C SER A 71 44.38 -8.02 29.37
N SER A 72 45.46 -8.62 29.91
CA SER A 72 46.84 -8.15 29.75
C SER A 72 47.59 -8.84 28.61
N ALA A 73 46.96 -9.80 27.94
CA ALA A 73 47.62 -10.54 26.88
C ALA A 73 47.66 -9.71 25.59
N GLY A 74 48.78 -9.76 24.86
CA GLY A 74 49.00 -8.94 23.67
C GLY A 74 48.06 -9.24 22.49
N ALA A 75 48.02 -8.33 21.51
CA ALA A 75 47.20 -8.48 20.31
C ALA A 75 47.65 -9.70 19.48
N GLY A 76 46.78 -10.70 19.37
CA GLY A 76 47.00 -11.86 18.50
C GLY A 76 46.78 -11.53 17.02
N SER A 77 47.31 -12.36 16.12
CA SER A 77 47.18 -12.18 14.66
C SER A 77 45.72 -12.27 14.16
N GLY A 78 44.84 -12.95 14.91
CA GLY A 78 43.42 -13.08 14.59
C GLY A 78 42.54 -11.93 15.05
N GLU A 79 43.04 -11.05 15.93
CA GLU A 79 42.22 -10.02 16.60
C GLU A 79 41.68 -8.99 15.60
N PHE A 80 42.46 -8.66 14.57
CA PHE A 80 42.01 -7.78 13.48
C PHE A 80 40.74 -8.29 12.80
N HIS A 81 40.65 -9.59 12.54
CA HIS A 81 39.48 -10.18 11.90
C HIS A 81 38.28 -10.24 12.84
N VAL A 82 38.51 -10.47 14.13
CA VAL A 82 37.47 -10.39 15.17
C VAL A 82 36.86 -8.99 15.20
N TYR A 83 37.70 -7.95 15.29
CA TYR A 83 37.27 -6.56 15.24
C TYR A 83 36.50 -6.22 13.95
N LYS A 84 37.04 -6.59 12.78
CA LYS A 84 36.38 -6.34 11.48
C LYS A 84 34.99 -6.97 11.42
N ALA A 85 34.83 -8.20 11.90
CA ALA A 85 33.54 -8.88 11.94
C ALA A 85 32.57 -8.26 12.95
N ALA A 86 33.06 -7.89 14.15
CA ALA A 86 32.27 -7.24 15.17
C ALA A 86 31.79 -5.85 14.72
N ARG A 87 32.68 -5.04 14.13
CA ARG A 87 32.37 -3.71 13.61
C ARG A 87 31.35 -3.75 12.48
N ARG A 88 31.51 -4.70 11.54
CA ARG A 88 30.53 -4.90 10.46
C ARG A 88 29.15 -5.25 11.02
N ARG A 89 29.09 -6.19 11.98
CA ARG A 89 27.83 -6.57 12.64
C ARG A 89 27.19 -5.37 13.36
N GLU A 90 27.99 -4.53 14.00
CA GLU A 90 27.49 -3.37 14.73
C GLU A 90 26.96 -2.28 13.78
N TYR A 91 27.63 -2.03 12.66
CA TYR A 91 27.12 -1.09 11.66
C TYR A 91 25.85 -1.59 11.00
N GLU A 92 25.76 -2.88 10.69
CA GLU A 92 24.50 -3.49 10.23
C GLU A 92 23.40 -3.28 11.28
N ARG A 93 23.73 -3.41 12.58
CA ARG A 93 22.76 -3.29 13.68
C ARG A 93 22.26 -1.87 13.86
N LEU A 94 23.16 -0.90 13.85
CA LEU A 94 22.82 0.51 13.92
C LEU A 94 21.96 0.92 12.72
N LYS A 95 22.36 0.49 11.52
CA LYS A 95 21.60 0.75 10.29
C LYS A 95 20.18 0.18 10.34
N MET A 96 20.02 -1.08 10.79
CA MET A 96 18.69 -1.68 10.93
C MET A 96 17.82 -0.95 11.96
N LEU A 97 18.41 -0.50 13.07
CA LEU A 97 17.70 0.26 14.11
C LEU A 97 17.26 1.62 13.57
N GLU A 98 18.12 2.31 12.85
CA GLU A 98 17.82 3.60 12.21
C GLU A 98 16.71 3.46 11.17
N GLU A 99 16.80 2.47 10.27
CA GLU A 99 15.76 2.18 9.27
C GLU A 99 14.40 1.82 9.92
N GLN A 100 14.40 1.06 11.02
CA GLN A 100 13.19 0.74 11.77
C GLN A 100 12.58 1.98 12.40
N HIS A 101 13.40 2.81 13.06
CA HIS A 101 12.95 4.04 13.68
C HIS A 101 12.35 5.01 12.65
N GLU A 102 13.00 5.19 11.50
CA GLU A 102 12.46 6.01 10.40
C GLU A 102 11.12 5.46 9.89
N ALA A 103 11.01 4.14 9.69
CA ALA A 103 9.77 3.51 9.26
C ALA A 103 8.64 3.66 10.30
N GLU A 104 8.94 3.52 11.59
CA GLU A 104 7.99 3.72 12.70
C GLU A 104 7.50 5.17 12.76
N LEU A 105 8.39 6.15 12.58
CA LEU A 105 8.00 7.56 12.52
C LEU A 105 7.04 7.81 11.35
N ILE A 106 7.41 7.38 10.14
CA ILE A 106 6.61 7.59 8.93
C ILE A 106 5.23 6.90 9.05
N THR A 107 5.19 5.67 9.54
CA THR A 107 3.94 4.93 9.73
C THR A 107 3.06 5.60 10.78
N SER A 108 3.63 6.03 11.92
CA SER A 108 2.88 6.72 12.97
C SER A 108 2.30 8.06 12.49
N GLU A 109 3.03 8.81 11.68
CA GLU A 109 2.54 10.07 11.10
C GLU A 109 1.42 9.83 10.09
N PHE A 110 1.57 8.80 9.26
CA PHE A 110 0.56 8.41 8.29
C PHE A 110 -0.74 7.95 8.99
N GLU A 111 -0.62 7.14 10.03
CA GLU A 111 -1.76 6.67 10.82
C GLU A 111 -2.49 7.82 11.53
N LYS A 112 -1.75 8.77 12.12
CA LYS A 112 -2.34 9.98 12.71
C LYS A 112 -3.12 10.78 11.67
N LYS A 113 -2.50 11.10 10.53
CA LYS A 113 -3.15 11.85 9.43
C LYS A 113 -4.40 11.13 8.91
N ARG A 114 -4.34 9.80 8.79
CA ARG A 114 -5.48 8.98 8.37
C ARG A 114 -6.61 9.03 9.40
N ALA A 115 -6.30 8.84 10.67
CA ALA A 115 -7.28 8.88 11.75
C ALA A 115 -7.97 10.25 11.85
N GLU A 116 -7.22 11.34 11.67
CA GLU A 116 -7.78 12.70 11.62
C GLU A 116 -8.74 12.89 10.44
N ALA A 117 -8.35 12.44 9.24
CA ALA A 117 -9.20 12.52 8.05
C ALA A 117 -10.49 11.71 8.22
N ASP A 118 -10.38 10.49 8.76
CA ASP A 118 -11.50 9.60 9.04
C ASP A 118 -12.43 10.22 10.10
N ALA A 119 -11.89 10.78 11.18
CA ALA A 119 -12.67 11.48 12.22
C ALA A 119 -13.43 12.71 11.67
N ILE A 120 -12.81 13.49 10.77
CA ILE A 120 -13.48 14.63 10.12
C ILE A 120 -14.62 14.15 9.21
N ALA A 121 -14.40 13.07 8.45
CA ALA A 121 -15.44 12.48 7.60
C ALA A 121 -16.59 11.91 8.45
N GLU A 122 -16.29 11.23 9.54
CA GLU A 122 -17.27 10.71 10.50
C GLU A 122 -18.07 11.82 11.16
N ALA A 123 -17.43 12.91 11.62
CA ALA A 123 -18.13 14.04 12.20
C ALA A 123 -19.12 14.69 11.21
N LYS A 124 -18.71 14.86 9.94
CA LYS A 124 -19.58 15.39 8.87
C LYS A 124 -20.74 14.44 8.58
N THR A 125 -20.47 13.13 8.45
CA THR A 125 -21.50 12.13 8.16
C THR A 125 -22.47 11.93 9.34
N ALA A 126 -21.98 11.93 10.58
CA ALA A 126 -22.78 11.85 11.80
C ALA A 126 -23.71 13.06 11.95
N LYS A 127 -23.21 14.28 11.72
CA LYS A 127 -24.05 15.50 11.72
C LYS A 127 -25.19 15.39 10.69
N ASN A 128 -24.89 14.91 9.49
CA ASN A 128 -25.89 14.74 8.43
C ASN A 128 -26.88 13.59 8.74
N ARG A 129 -26.39 12.48 9.31
CA ARG A 129 -27.21 11.35 9.77
C ARG A 129 -28.18 11.78 10.87
N ALA A 130 -27.71 12.53 11.87
CA ALA A 130 -28.54 13.08 12.94
C ALA A 130 -29.63 14.02 12.41
N LYS A 131 -29.31 14.89 11.44
CA LYS A 131 -30.33 15.74 10.76
C LYS A 131 -31.40 14.91 10.06
N ARG A 132 -31.02 13.84 9.35
CA ARG A 132 -31.96 12.94 8.66
C ARG A 132 -32.82 12.14 9.64
N GLN A 133 -32.25 11.64 10.73
CA GLN A 133 -32.97 10.92 11.78
C GLN A 133 -34.01 11.81 12.45
N LYS A 134 -33.64 13.04 12.86
CA LYS A 134 -34.59 14.02 13.41
C LYS A 134 -35.75 14.33 12.44
N LYS A 135 -35.48 14.44 11.12
CA LYS A 135 -36.53 14.62 10.12
C LYS A 135 -37.42 13.39 9.99
N LYS A 136 -36.84 12.19 10.00
CA LYS A 136 -37.57 10.91 9.93
C LYS A 136 -38.49 10.71 11.15
N GLU A 137 -38.00 11.04 12.34
CA GLU A 137 -38.79 11.01 13.58
C GLU A 137 -39.95 12.01 13.52
N LYS A 138 -39.68 13.26 13.10
CA LYS A 138 -40.74 14.28 12.91
C LYS A 138 -41.78 13.89 11.86
N SER A 139 -41.41 13.16 10.81
CA SER A 139 -42.37 12.67 9.82
C SER A 139 -43.17 11.47 10.32
N LYS A 140 -42.55 10.59 11.12
CA LYS A 140 -43.22 9.45 11.72
C LYS A 140 -44.21 9.87 12.80
N SER A 141 -43.90 10.89 13.59
CA SER A 141 -44.85 11.48 14.55
C SER A 141 -45.96 12.29 13.88
N LYS A 142 -45.88 12.54 12.57
CA LYS A 142 -46.86 13.31 11.78
C LYS A 142 -47.72 12.46 10.83
N GLY A 143 -47.87 11.15 11.04
CA GLY A 143 -48.86 10.37 10.26
C GLY A 143 -49.50 9.23 11.06
N PRO A 144 -50.72 8.76 10.71
CA PRO A 144 -51.76 9.32 9.86
C PRO A 144 -53.01 9.68 10.71
N SER A 145 -53.01 10.82 11.40
CA SER A 145 -54.22 11.27 12.12
C SER A 145 -54.97 12.31 11.28
N LYS A 146 -56.14 11.88 10.77
CA LYS A 146 -57.17 12.64 10.02
C LYS A 146 -56.86 13.01 8.57
N ALA A 147 -56.85 12.00 7.71
CA ALA A 147 -57.50 12.11 6.40
C ALA A 147 -58.68 11.12 6.38
N SER A 148 -59.69 11.41 7.20
CA SER A 148 -61.00 10.77 7.14
C SER A 148 -62.00 11.89 6.89
N ASP A 149 -62.74 11.73 5.80
CA ASP A 149 -63.97 12.43 5.46
C ASP A 149 -63.84 13.77 4.73
N SER A 150 -63.71 13.71 3.40
CA SER A 150 -64.59 14.45 2.49
C SER A 150 -64.35 14.08 1.02
N LYS A 151 -65.46 13.70 0.38
CA LYS A 151 -65.79 13.64 -1.05
C LYS A 151 -65.45 12.38 -1.86
N ASP A 152 -66.49 11.57 -1.98
CA ASP A 152 -67.03 10.98 -3.22
C ASP A 152 -66.57 11.62 -4.54
N GLY A 153 -66.32 10.75 -5.51
CA GLY A 153 -66.05 11.08 -6.90
C GLY A 153 -65.64 9.84 -7.70
N ASP A 154 -66.62 8.99 -7.98
CA ASP A 154 -66.55 7.84 -8.89
C ASP A 154 -66.03 8.24 -10.29
N GLY A 155 -65.17 7.40 -10.90
CA GLY A 155 -64.56 7.70 -12.20
C GLY A 155 -63.47 6.71 -12.65
N LYS A 156 -63.90 5.59 -13.21
CA LYS A 156 -63.14 4.45 -13.77
C LYS A 156 -62.50 4.77 -15.13
N ALA A 157 -61.18 4.57 -15.33
CA ALA A 157 -60.54 3.94 -16.52
C ALA A 157 -58.99 4.06 -16.58
N ALA A 158 -58.35 2.89 -16.73
CA ALA A 158 -57.21 2.51 -17.59
C ALA A 158 -55.86 3.28 -17.62
N GLU A 159 -54.82 2.51 -17.31
CA GLU A 159 -53.53 2.36 -18.03
C GLU A 159 -52.35 3.35 -17.80
N GLU A 160 -51.18 2.71 -17.72
CA GLU A 160 -49.80 3.20 -17.83
C GLU A 160 -49.04 3.67 -16.57
N SER A 161 -48.09 2.82 -16.17
CA SER A 161 -47.21 2.95 -15.01
C SER A 161 -46.11 4.00 -15.22
N GLY A 162 -46.44 5.27 -15.01
CA GLY A 162 -45.49 6.38 -14.92
C GLY A 162 -45.20 6.78 -13.47
N VAL A 163 -44.08 6.32 -12.91
CA VAL A 163 -43.64 6.73 -11.55
C VAL A 163 -43.31 8.23 -11.54
N PRO A 164 -43.86 9.06 -10.63
CA PRO A 164 -43.71 10.51 -10.72
C PRO A 164 -42.28 10.94 -10.34
N PHE A 165 -41.53 11.43 -11.34
CA PHE A 165 -40.22 12.05 -11.19
C PHE A 165 -40.30 13.29 -10.28
N LYS A 166 -39.99 13.10 -9.00
CA LYS A 166 -39.80 14.20 -8.04
C LYS A 166 -38.55 15.01 -8.41
N LYS A 167 -38.79 16.16 -9.07
CA LYS A 167 -37.99 17.41 -9.07
C LYS A 167 -36.54 17.24 -8.62
N ARG A 168 -35.65 16.88 -9.55
CA ARG A 168 -34.19 16.98 -9.36
C ARG A 168 -33.82 18.47 -9.38
N ARG A 169 -33.06 18.89 -8.36
CA ARG A 169 -32.63 20.28 -8.19
C ARG A 169 -31.63 20.63 -9.30
N LEU A 170 -32.00 21.60 -10.12
CA LEU A 170 -31.15 22.30 -11.07
C LEU A 170 -30.03 23.01 -10.28
N VAL A 171 -28.79 22.63 -10.53
CA VAL A 171 -27.62 23.36 -10.05
C VAL A 171 -26.96 23.89 -11.32
N HIS A 172 -27.05 25.22 -11.51
CA HIS A 172 -26.47 26.00 -12.62
C HIS A 172 -27.10 25.89 -14.03
N GLY A 173 -28.40 25.61 -14.15
CA GLY A 173 -29.13 25.90 -15.40
C GLY A 173 -28.86 24.97 -16.59
N GLN A 174 -27.95 23.99 -16.47
CA GLN A 174 -27.76 22.94 -17.48
C GLN A 174 -28.34 21.62 -16.99
N GLU A 175 -29.21 21.02 -17.81
CA GLU A 175 -29.72 19.67 -17.62
C GLU A 175 -28.59 18.66 -17.87
N LEU A 176 -28.13 18.01 -16.79
CA LEU A 176 -27.28 16.82 -16.90
C LEU A 176 -28.17 15.62 -17.25
N MET A 177 -28.40 15.45 -18.55
CA MET A 177 -28.93 14.22 -19.12
C MET A 177 -27.86 13.12 -19.03
N PHE A 178 -28.07 12.14 -18.14
CA PHE A 178 -27.23 10.95 -18.07
C PHE A 178 -27.63 10.01 -19.22
N LYS A 179 -26.79 9.91 -20.26
CA LYS A 179 -26.92 8.85 -21.26
C LYS A 179 -26.83 7.49 -20.57
N ARG A 180 -27.79 6.61 -20.85
CA ARG A 180 -27.73 5.20 -20.43
C ARG A 180 -26.69 4.48 -21.29
N PRO A 181 -25.91 3.53 -20.74
CA PRO A 181 -25.00 2.73 -21.56
C PRO A 181 -25.78 1.88 -22.57
N GLY A 182 -25.57 2.10 -23.88
CA GLY A 182 -26.08 1.22 -24.95
C GLY A 182 -26.82 1.88 -26.14
N GLU A 183 -26.68 3.18 -26.39
CA GLU A 183 -27.26 3.83 -27.59
C GLU A 183 -26.13 4.40 -28.46
N GLU A 184 -25.87 3.70 -29.58
CA GLU A 184 -24.90 3.98 -30.64
C GLU A 184 -25.65 4.24 -31.97
N GLU A 185 -24.99 4.97 -32.89
CA GLU A 185 -25.43 5.57 -34.17
C GLU A 185 -25.89 7.04 -34.10
N ASP A 186 -25.64 7.93 -35.06
CA ASP A 186 -24.52 8.29 -35.97
C ASP A 186 -25.02 9.56 -36.70
N GLU A 187 -24.22 10.62 -36.84
CA GLU A 187 -24.20 11.56 -38.00
C GLU A 187 -23.38 12.85 -37.74
N SER A 188 -22.16 12.84 -38.30
CA SER A 188 -21.46 13.83 -39.13
C SER A 188 -21.55 15.37 -38.94
N GLY A 189 -20.36 15.99 -39.01
CA GLY A 189 -20.06 17.37 -39.47
C GLY A 189 -19.78 18.35 -38.32
N ASP A 190 -18.72 19.16 -38.26
CA ASP A 190 -17.80 19.73 -39.25
C ASP A 190 -16.55 20.29 -38.51
N GLU A 191 -15.59 20.87 -39.23
CA GLU A 191 -14.15 20.99 -38.95
C GLU A 191 -13.70 22.16 -38.04
N GLU A 192 -12.40 22.10 -37.67
CA GLU A 192 -11.44 23.17 -37.32
C GLU A 192 -11.87 24.36 -36.42
N ASP A 193 -11.21 24.53 -35.27
CA ASP A 193 -10.02 25.39 -35.11
C ASP A 193 -9.77 25.76 -33.63
N GLY A 194 -8.53 26.09 -33.28
CA GLY A 194 -8.28 27.12 -32.27
C GLY A 194 -7.87 26.68 -30.86
N GLN A 195 -6.61 27.01 -30.58
CA GLN A 195 -5.84 26.94 -29.33
C GLN A 195 -6.45 27.64 -28.10
N ASP A 196 -5.86 27.30 -26.94
CA ASP A 196 -5.87 27.98 -25.63
C ASP A 196 -7.12 27.70 -24.74
N VAL A 197 -7.04 27.23 -23.49
CA VAL A 197 -6.26 27.74 -22.35
C VAL A 197 -6.30 26.77 -21.13
N VAL A 198 -5.11 26.50 -20.59
CA VAL A 198 -4.71 26.53 -19.15
C VAL A 198 -5.39 25.57 -18.14
N GLY A 199 -4.73 24.43 -17.90
CA GLY A 199 -4.83 23.66 -16.64
C GLY A 199 -3.96 24.27 -15.53
N PRO A 200 -4.21 23.98 -14.23
CA PRO A 200 -3.58 24.69 -13.13
C PRO A 200 -2.09 24.38 -13.04
N GLN A 201 -1.24 25.37 -13.30
CA GLN A 201 0.17 25.32 -13.01
C GLN A 201 0.42 25.37 -11.50
N VAL A 202 1.17 24.40 -11.00
CA VAL A 202 1.86 24.48 -9.71
C VAL A 202 2.98 25.52 -9.83
N PRO A 203 3.07 26.54 -8.97
CA PRO A 203 4.13 27.53 -9.08
C PRO A 203 5.46 26.95 -8.59
N LEU A 204 6.43 26.91 -9.51
CA LEU A 204 7.85 26.70 -9.23
C LEU A 204 8.44 28.03 -8.72
N ALA A 205 8.64 28.17 -7.41
CA ALA A 205 9.34 29.30 -6.83
C ALA A 205 10.85 29.00 -6.75
N GLN A 206 11.63 29.85 -7.41
CA GLN A 206 13.08 29.89 -7.35
C GLN A 206 13.56 30.50 -6.02
N THR A 207 14.70 29.96 -5.58
CA THR A 207 15.63 30.37 -4.54
C THR A 207 15.65 31.85 -4.15
N SER A 208 15.45 32.13 -2.86
CA SER A 208 15.96 33.34 -2.20
C SER A 208 16.41 33.03 -0.77
N SER A 209 17.71 33.27 -0.53
CA SER A 209 18.37 33.61 0.75
C SER A 209 18.02 32.78 2.00
N VAL A 210 18.98 31.93 2.38
CA VAL A 210 19.14 31.37 3.72
C VAL A 210 19.28 32.49 4.75
N PRO A 211 18.48 32.54 5.83
CA PRO A 211 18.86 33.26 7.04
C PRO A 211 19.76 32.37 7.91
N GLU A 212 20.92 32.91 8.30
CA GLU A 212 21.80 32.34 9.33
C GLU A 212 21.01 32.00 10.60
N PRO A 213 21.23 30.84 11.24
CA PRO A 213 20.82 30.63 12.61
C PRO A 213 21.79 31.38 13.54
N GLU A 214 21.25 32.34 14.30
CA GLU A 214 21.93 33.01 15.40
C GLU A 214 22.55 31.98 16.36
N GLU A 215 23.80 32.26 16.74
CA GLU A 215 24.58 31.49 17.70
C GLU A 215 23.81 31.35 19.03
N ALA A 216 23.34 30.14 19.30
CA ALA A 216 22.91 29.76 20.63
C ALA A 216 24.13 29.78 21.57
N LEU A 217 24.06 30.67 22.57
CA LEU A 217 25.04 30.88 23.63
C LEU A 217 25.61 29.56 24.20
N PRO A 218 26.92 29.50 24.51
CA PRO A 218 27.56 28.25 24.92
C PRO A 218 26.96 27.75 26.24
N VAL A 219 26.40 26.53 26.19
CA VAL A 219 25.99 25.78 27.38
C VAL A 219 27.24 25.52 28.22
N LYS A 220 27.30 26.14 29.41
CA LYS A 220 28.36 25.90 30.40
C LYS A 220 28.35 24.42 30.78
N VAL A 221 29.35 23.68 30.33
CA VAL A 221 29.65 22.33 30.79
C VAL A 221 30.08 22.45 32.25
N VAL A 222 29.24 21.97 33.17
CA VAL A 222 29.61 21.83 34.58
C VAL A 222 30.49 20.59 34.69
N GLU A 223 31.81 20.79 34.71
CA GLU A 223 32.75 19.73 35.03
C GLU A 223 32.60 19.35 36.51
N HIS A 224 32.05 18.17 36.76
CA HIS A 224 32.06 17.58 38.09
C HIS A 224 33.47 17.07 38.39
N LYS A 225 34.29 17.91 39.04
CA LYS A 225 35.57 17.49 39.62
C LYS A 225 35.31 16.47 40.72
N ILE A 226 35.71 15.23 40.46
CA ILE A 226 35.75 14.17 41.48
C ILE A 226 36.93 14.51 42.38
N ASN A 227 36.66 15.00 43.59
CA ASN A 227 37.69 15.14 44.62
C ASN A 227 38.00 13.73 45.14
N ILE A 228 39.19 13.24 44.79
CA ILE A 228 39.77 12.06 45.42
C ILE A 228 40.27 12.53 46.80
N ILE A 229 39.66 11.99 47.85
CA ILE A 229 40.16 12.12 49.22
C ILE A 229 41.17 10.99 49.38
N GLU A 230 42.45 11.32 49.46
CA GLU A 230 43.49 10.39 49.89
C GLU A 230 43.46 10.37 51.42
N ASP A 231 42.89 9.30 51.98
CA ASP A 231 43.10 8.94 53.39
C ASP A 231 44.41 8.13 53.49
N ASP A 232 45.49 8.79 53.91
CA ASP A 232 46.60 8.22 54.70
C ASP A 232 47.42 9.34 55.39
#